data_AF-A0A9D5K1S2-F1
#
_entry.id   AF-A0A9D5K1S2-F1
#
_cell.length_a   1.000
_cell.length_b   1.000
_cell.length_c   1.000
_cell.angle_alpha   90.00
_cell.angle_beta   90.00
_cell.angle_gamma   90.00
#
_symmetry.space_group_name_H-M   'P 1'
#
loop_
_entity.id
_entity.type
_entity.pdbx_description
1 polymer ?
#
loop_
_entity_poly.entity_id
_entity_poly.type
_entity_poly.pdbx_seq_one_letter_code
_entity_poly.pdbx_strand_id
1 'polypeptide(L)' 'MVRYKLEEVSEGMVLAESVFTPRGDLLLAGGYKICNQHLERFRSLGLDSVFIDVEGTERVTPESVIS' A
#
# COMPACT_ATOMS: atom_id res chain seq x y z
N MET A 1 -0.06 -9.02 -5.91
CA MET A 1 0.17 -7.72 -5.24
C MET A 1 1.01 -6.82 -6.12
N VAL A 2 0.72 -5.52 -6.14
CA VAL A 2 1.45 -4.54 -6.97
C VAL A 2 1.77 -3.30 -6.13
N ARG A 3 2.99 -2.76 -6.30
CA ARG A 3 3.38 -1.51 -5.67
C ARG A 3 2.77 -0.33 -6.43
N TYR A 4 1.98 0.48 -5.74
CA TYR A 4 1.44 1.74 -6.24
C TYR A 4 2.12 2.90 -5.54
N LYS A 5 2.41 3.98 -6.26
CA LYS A 5 2.72 5.25 -5.59
C LYS A 5 1.48 5.78 -4.89
N LEU A 6 1.66 6.47 -3.78
CA LEU A 6 0.54 7.03 -3.00
C LEU A 6 -0.34 8.03 -3.77
N GLU A 7 0.20 8.63 -4.84
CA GLU A 7 -0.54 9.48 -5.78
C GLU A 7 -1.48 8.70 -6.71
N GLU A 8 -1.22 7.42 -6.94
CA GLU A 8 -1.99 6.53 -7.82
C GLU A 8 -3.02 5.70 -7.05
N VAL A 9 -2.96 5.70 -5.71
CA VAL A 9 -3.87 4.96 -4.85
C VAL A 9 -5.17 5.73 -4.71
N SER A 10 -6.28 5.05 -4.99
CA SER A 10 -7.64 5.58 -4.83
C SER A 10 -8.35 4.95 -3.64
N GLU A 11 -9.36 5.66 -3.13
CA GLU A 11 -10.26 5.12 -2.11
C GLU A 11 -10.95 3.83 -2.58
N GLY A 12 -11.05 2.86 -1.69
CA GLY A 12 -11.64 1.55 -1.95
C GLY A 12 -10.65 0.47 -2.42
N MET A 13 -9.42 0.84 -2.77
CA MET A 13 -8.34 -0.14 -3.04
C MET A 13 -7.97 -0.91 -1.77
N VAL A 14 -7.60 -2.18 -1.91
CA VAL A 14 -7.28 -3.06 -0.78
C VAL A 14 -5.77 -3.09 -0.56
N LEU A 15 -5.32 -2.93 0.68
CA LEU A 15 -3.89 -3.14 0.99
C LEU A 15 -3.54 -4.62 0.87
N ALA A 16 -2.45 -4.93 0.18
CA ALA A 16 -1.87 -6.26 0.19
C ALA A 16 -1.08 -6.54 1.48
N GLU A 17 -0.44 -5.52 2.05
CA GLU A 17 0.40 -5.62 3.24
C GLU A 17 -0.03 -4.66 4.34
N SER A 18 0.24 -5.04 5.58
CA SER A 18 -0.02 -4.18 6.74
C SER A 18 0.97 -3.02 6.76
N VAL A 19 0.46 -1.81 6.94
CA VAL A 19 1.27 -0.60 7.11
C VAL A 19 1.42 -0.32 8.60
N PHE A 20 2.67 -0.12 9.03
CA PHE A 20 3.03 0.20 10.42
C PHE A 20 3.58 1.62 10.51
N THR A 21 3.41 2.23 11.67
CA THR A 21 4.06 3.50 12.00
C THR A 21 5.56 3.28 12.24
N PRO A 22 6.39 4.34 12.21
CA PRO A 22 7.80 4.25 12.59
C PRO A 22 8.03 3.74 14.03
N ARG A 23 6.99 3.79 14.88
CA ARG A 23 7.02 3.28 16.26
C ARG A 23 6.65 1.79 16.35
N GLY A 24 6.26 1.17 15.23
CA GLY A 24 5.84 -0.23 15.16
C GLY A 24 4.33 -0.45 15.38
N ASP A 25 3.54 0.61 15.53
CA ASP A 25 2.09 0.48 15.70
C ASP A 25 1.42 0.16 14.37
N LEU A 26 0.44 -0.75 14.37
CA LEU A 26 -0.34 -1.06 13.17
C LEU A 26 -1.23 0.13 12.79
N LEU A 27 -1.05 0.66 11.58
CA LEU A 27 -1.86 1.75 11.05
C LEU A 27 -3.05 1.23 10.25
N LEU A 28 -2.80 0.29 9.34
CA LEU A 28 -3.84 -0.40 8.58
C LEU A 28 -3.37 -1.80 8.25
N ALA A 29 -4.19 -2.81 8.54
CA ALA A 29 -3.88 -4.19 8.22
C ALA A 29 -4.04 -4.48 6.72
N GLY A 30 -3.25 -5.43 6.22
CA GLY A 30 -3.47 -6.03 4.91
C GLY A 30 -4.87 -6.66 4.81
N GLY A 31 -5.47 -6.62 3.62
CA GLY A 31 -6.84 -7.05 3.36
C GLY A 31 -7.91 -5.99 3.63
N TYR A 32 -7.53 -4.81 4.14
CA TYR A 32 -8.46 -3.71 4.38
C TYR A 32 -8.47 -2.69 3.25
N LYS A 33 -9.65 -2.10 3.04
CA LYS A 33 -9.84 -1.01 2.08
C LYS A 33 -9.22 0.29 2.59
N ILE A 34 -8.51 0.96 1.70
CA ILE A 34 -7.93 2.28 1.92
C ILE A 34 -9.05 3.32 1.77
N CYS A 35 -9.03 4.32 2.64
CA CYS A 35 -9.93 5.47 2.62
C CYS A 35 -9.09 6.74 2.57
N ASN A 36 -9.70 7.89 2.25
CA ASN A 36 -8.97 9.15 2.12
C ASN A 36 -8.23 9.55 3.41
N GLN A 37 -8.78 9.25 4.59
CA GLN A 37 -8.10 9.49 5.86
C GLN A 37 -6.82 8.65 6.03
N HIS A 38 -6.80 7.43 5.49
CA HIS A 38 -5.61 6.58 5.49
C HIS A 38 -4.53 7.16 4.56
N LEU A 39 -4.92 7.64 3.37
CA LEU A 39 -3.99 8.28 2.42
C LEU A 39 -3.31 9.51 3.01
N GLU A 40 -4.07 10.40 3.65
CA GLU A 40 -3.52 11.58 4.33
C GLU A 40 -2.53 11.18 5.43
N ARG A 41 -2.86 10.14 6.22
CA ARG A 41 -1.93 9.61 7.23
C ARG A 41 -0.67 9.03 6.62
N PHE A 42 -0.78 8.25 5.55
CA PHE A 42 0.38 7.67 4.87
C PHE A 42 1.33 8.76 4.36
N ARG A 43 0.79 9.83 3.76
CA ARG A 43 1.57 11.01 3.33
C ARG A 43 2.24 11.69 4.52
N SER A 44 1.52 11.88 5.62
CA SER A 44 2.08 12.52 6.82
C SER A 44 3.24 11.74 7.46
N LEU A 45 3.27 10.42 7.24
CA LEU A 45 4.35 9.54 7.70
C LEU A 45 5.53 9.46 6.73
N GLY A 46 5.46 10.13 5.58
CA GLY A 46 6.50 10.08 4.56
C GLY A 46 6.54 8.77 3.78
N LEU A 47 5.43 8.02 3.70
CA LEU A 47 5.34 6.89 2.79
C LEU A 47 5.21 7.41 1.36
N ASP A 48 6.00 6.85 0.44
CA ASP A 48 5.91 7.18 -1.00
C ASP A 48 5.04 6.19 -1.79
N SER A 49 4.95 4.94 -1.31
CA SER A 49 4.27 3.85 -1.99
C SER A 49 3.70 2.83 -1.01
N VAL A 50 2.66 2.11 -1.46
CA VAL A 50 2.02 1.01 -0.72
C VAL A 50 1.77 -0.18 -1.65
N PHE A 51 1.67 -1.37 -1.08
CA PHE A 51 1.29 -2.56 -1.84
C PHE A 51 -0.23 -2.70 -1.86
N ILE A 52 -0.80 -2.73 -3.05
CA ILE A 52 -2.23 -2.90 -3.29
C ILE A 52 -2.48 -4.33 -3.75
N ASP A 53 -3.54 -4.91 -3.19
CA ASP A 53 -4.09 -6.17 -3.64
C ASP A 53 -5.02 -5.92 -4.81
N VAL A 54 -4.70 -6.52 -5.96
CA VAL A 54 -5.42 -6.34 -7.21
C VAL A 54 -5.84 -7.73 -7.67
N GLU A 55 -7.14 -7.94 -7.81
CA GLU A 55 -7.70 -9.19 -8.32
C GLU A 55 -7.06 -9.53 -9.68
N GLY A 56 -6.45 -10.71 -9.78
CA GLY A 56 -5.73 -11.17 -10.97
C GLY A 56 -4.21 -11.02 -10.94
N THR A 57 -3.62 -10.46 -9.87
CA THR A 57 -2.15 -10.30 -9.75
C THR A 57 -1.45 -11.39 -8.92
N GLU A 58 -2.08 -12.55 -8.73
CA GLU A 58 -1.51 -13.69 -8.00
C GLU A 58 -0.26 -14.32 -8.66
N ARG A 59 0.14 -13.85 -9.86
CA ARG A 59 1.27 -14.42 -10.63
C ARG A 59 2.34 -13.43 -11.08
N VAL A 60 2.36 -12.20 -10.57
CA VAL A 60 3.39 -11.23 -10.97
C VAL A 60 4.38 -11.06 -9.82
N THR A 61 5.41 -11.91 -9.79
CA THR A 61 6.67 -11.62 -9.10
C THR A 61 7.40 -10.54 -9.91
N PRO A 62 7.63 -9.33 -9.38
CA PRO A 62 8.45 -8.35 -10.06
C PRO A 62 9.89 -8.88 -10.13
N GLU A 63 10.34 -9.24 -11.34
CA GLU A 63 11.76 -9.52 -11.57
C GLU A 63 12.53 -8.20 -11.43
N SER A 64 13.38 -8.17 -10.40
CA SER A 64 14.45 -7.24 -10.05
C SER A 64 14.63 -5.96 -10.90
N VAL A 65 14.65 -4.83 -10.19
CA VAL A 65 15.14 -3.53 -10.68
C VAL A 65 16.56 -3.70 -11.23
N ILE A 66 16.73 -3.42 -12.53
CA ILE A 66 18.06 -3.27 -13.13
C ILE A 66 18.64 -1.96 -12.58
N SER A 67 19.76 -2.06 -11.86
CA SER A 67 20.60 -0.92 -11.46
C SER A 67 21.74 -0.73 -12.44
#